data_AF-A0A1J3DSB9-F1
#
_entry.id   AF-A0A1J3DSB9-F1
#
_cell.length_a   1.000
_cell.length_b   1.000
_cell.length_c   1.000
_cell.angle_alpha   90.00
_cell.angle_beta   90.00
_cell.angle_gamma   90.00
#
_symmetry.space_group_name_H-M   'P 1'
#
loop_
_entity.id
_entity.type
_entity.pdbx_description
1 polymer ?
#
loop_
_entity_poly.entity_id
_entity_poly.type
_entity_poly.pdbx_seq_one_letter_code
_entity_poly.pdbx_strand_id
1 'polypeptide(L)'
;KNEKHETLAFSFLMLLESYGFTDETDKQALFEFKSQVSEDKKAVLSSWNNSFPLCTWTGVTCGRKHKRVTRLNLGGLQLGGVI
;
A
#
# COMPACT_ATOMS: atom_id res chain seq x y z
N LYS A 1 27.40 -10.13 31.10
CA LYS A 1 27.88 -10.55 29.75
C LYS A 1 26.73 -10.80 28.76
N ASN A 2 25.45 -10.59 29.10
CA ASN A 2 24.35 -10.95 28.18
C ASN A 2 23.36 -9.80 27.86
N GLU A 3 23.26 -8.75 28.68
CA GLU A 3 22.25 -7.68 28.47
C GLU A 3 22.48 -6.80 27.23
N LYS A 4 23.73 -6.51 26.85
CA LYS A 4 24.03 -5.59 25.73
C LYS A 4 23.74 -6.19 24.34
N HIS A 5 23.74 -7.52 24.23
CA HIS A 5 23.51 -8.23 22.96
C HIS A 5 22.01 -8.40 22.67
N GLU A 6 21.20 -8.48 23.73
CA GLU A 6 19.74 -8.57 23.62
C GLU A 6 19.14 -7.22 23.20
N THR A 7 19.65 -6.09 23.71
CA THR A 7 19.16 -4.74 23.32
C THR A 7 19.33 -4.45 21.83
N LEU A 8 20.45 -4.89 21.23
CA LEU A 8 20.71 -4.71 19.80
C LEU A 8 19.75 -5.55 18.94
N ALA A 9 19.47 -6.78 19.34
CA ALA A 9 18.50 -7.65 18.67
C ALA A 9 17.07 -7.09 18.74
N PHE A 10 16.66 -6.54 19.88
CA PHE A 10 15.36 -5.86 20.03
C PHE A 10 15.25 -4.61 19.15
N SER A 11 16.29 -3.79 19.09
CA SER A 11 16.31 -2.62 18.20
C SER A 11 16.30 -3.01 16.71
N PHE A 12 16.89 -4.14 16.35
CA PHE A 12 16.91 -4.67 14.98
C PHE A 12 15.56 -5.29 14.58
N LEU A 13 14.87 -5.97 15.50
CA LEU A 13 13.50 -6.49 15.32
C LEU A 13 12.50 -5.34 15.08
N MET A 14 12.57 -4.28 15.88
CA MET A 14 11.69 -3.10 15.73
C MET A 14 11.92 -2.34 14.41
N LEU A 15 13.14 -2.38 13.85
CA LEU A 15 13.46 -1.77 12.57
C LEU A 15 12.92 -2.56 11.36
N LEU A 16 12.72 -3.87 11.50
CA LEU A 16 12.18 -4.72 10.43
C LEU A 16 10.65 -4.58 10.30
N GLU A 17 9.93 -4.38 11.40
CA GLU A 17 8.46 -4.26 11.41
C GLU A 17 7.95 -2.95 10.80
N SER A 18 8.70 -1.85 10.97
CA SER A 18 8.32 -0.53 10.44
C SER A 18 8.38 -0.45 8.90
N TYR A 19 9.08 -1.37 8.23
CA TYR A 19 9.32 -1.25 6.79
C TYR A 19 8.25 -1.95 5.94
N GLY A 20 7.56 -2.97 6.47
CA GLY A 20 6.63 -3.81 5.70
C GLY A 20 5.15 -3.76 6.12
N PHE A 21 4.81 -3.16 7.27
CA PHE A 21 3.40 -3.09 7.69
C PHE A 21 2.60 -2.03 6.92
N THR A 22 3.31 -1.04 6.38
CA THR A 22 2.68 0.21 6.01
C THR A 22 2.14 0.22 4.59
N ASP A 23 2.73 -0.52 3.65
CA ASP A 23 2.19 -0.71 2.32
C ASP A 23 1.13 -1.81 2.27
N GLU A 24 1.18 -2.82 3.14
CA GLU A 24 0.14 -3.86 3.23
C GLU A 24 -1.21 -3.30 3.70
N THR A 25 -1.21 -2.41 4.69
CA THR A 25 -2.43 -1.71 5.11
C THR A 25 -2.99 -0.81 4.01
N ASP A 26 -2.13 -0.11 3.26
CA ASP A 26 -2.53 0.70 2.12
C ASP A 26 -3.06 -0.17 0.96
N LYS A 27 -2.43 -1.31 0.65
CA LYS A 27 -2.90 -2.28 -0.35
C LYS A 27 -4.30 -2.78 -0.01
N GLN A 28 -4.52 -3.19 1.23
CA GLN A 28 -5.82 -3.70 1.68
C GLN A 28 -6.92 -2.65 1.50
N ALA A 29 -6.67 -1.42 1.93
CA ALA A 29 -7.61 -0.31 1.75
C ALA A 29 -7.90 -0.02 0.28
N LEU A 30 -6.89 -0.10 -0.60
CA LEU A 30 -7.08 0.09 -2.03
C LEU A 30 -7.80 -1.09 -2.71
N PHE A 31 -7.66 -2.32 -2.21
CA PHE A 31 -8.48 -3.44 -2.66
C PHE A 31 -9.94 -3.31 -2.25
N GLU A 32 -10.20 -2.83 -1.04
CA GLU A 32 -11.55 -2.51 -0.58
C GLU A 32 -12.16 -1.40 -1.42
N PHE A 33 -11.40 -0.33 -1.71
CA PHE A 33 -11.84 0.70 -2.65
C PHE A 33 -12.18 0.10 -4.02
N LYS A 34 -11.31 -0.77 -4.56
CA LYS A 34 -11.54 -1.43 -5.85
C LYS A 34 -12.77 -2.34 -5.85
N SER A 35 -13.10 -2.99 -4.73
CA SER A 35 -14.27 -3.87 -4.64
C SER A 35 -15.59 -3.09 -4.78
N GLN A 36 -15.59 -1.83 -4.32
CA GLN A 36 -16.71 -0.91 -4.35
C GLN A 36 -16.93 -0.20 -5.70
N VAL A 37 -15.93 -0.23 -6.59
CA VAL A 37 -16.06 0.29 -7.96
C VAL A 37 -16.98 -0.61 -8.77
N SER A 38 -17.82 -0.03 -9.62
CA SER A 38 -18.69 -0.76 -10.55
C SER A 38 -17.89 -1.75 -11.40
N GLU A 39 -18.43 -2.96 -11.59
CA GLU A 39 -17.71 -4.08 -12.22
C GLU A 39 -17.16 -3.73 -13.62
N ASP A 40 -17.92 -2.97 -14.41
CA ASP A 40 -17.55 -2.49 -15.74
C ASP A 40 -16.37 -1.51 -15.73
N LYS A 41 -16.09 -0.87 -14.58
CA LYS A 41 -15.01 0.11 -14.40
C LYS A 41 -13.78 -0.46 -13.69
N LYS A 42 -13.85 -1.66 -13.08
CA LYS A 42 -12.71 -2.29 -12.38
C LYS A 42 -11.51 -2.56 -13.29
N ALA A 43 -11.73 -2.76 -14.58
CA ALA A 43 -10.67 -2.98 -15.57
C ALA A 43 -9.68 -1.80 -15.66
N VAL A 44 -10.16 -0.57 -15.41
CA VAL A 44 -9.32 0.64 -15.37
C VAL A 44 -8.32 0.58 -14.21
N LEU A 45 -8.64 -0.17 -13.15
CA LEU A 45 -7.78 -0.44 -12.00
C LEU A 45 -7.10 -1.82 -12.08
N SER A 46 -6.85 -2.33 -13.30
CA SER A 46 -6.26 -3.67 -13.52
C SER A 46 -4.87 -3.84 -12.90
N SER A 47 -4.07 -2.77 -12.84
CA SER A 47 -2.75 -2.79 -12.20
C SER A 47 -2.82 -2.94 -10.68
N TRP A 48 -3.97 -2.66 -10.06
CA TRP A 48 -4.19 -2.82 -8.62
C TRP A 48 -4.33 -4.31 -8.31
N ASN A 49 -3.19 -4.99 -8.16
CA ASN A 49 -3.10 -6.43 -7.99
C ASN A 49 -1.90 -6.82 -7.11
N ASN A 50 -1.90 -8.06 -6.62
CA ASN A 50 -0.82 -8.59 -5.77
C ASN A 50 0.48 -8.89 -6.51
N SER A 51 0.45 -8.92 -7.86
CA SER A 51 1.64 -9.21 -8.67
C SER A 51 2.55 -7.99 -8.84
N PHE A 52 2.02 -6.78 -8.67
CA PHE A 52 2.77 -5.54 -8.83
C PHE A 52 2.94 -4.80 -7.49
N PRO A 53 4.10 -4.15 -7.27
CA PRO A 53 4.29 -3.27 -6.13
C PRO A 53 3.24 -2.15 -6.09
N LEU A 54 2.74 -1.81 -4.91
CA LEU A 54 1.68 -0.80 -4.71
C LEU A 54 1.94 0.52 -5.44
N CYS A 55 3.19 0.99 -5.40
CA CYS A 55 3.59 2.28 -5.98
C CYS A 55 3.68 2.29 -7.51
N THR A 56 3.54 1.14 -8.17
CA THR A 56 3.47 1.04 -9.64
C THR A 56 2.04 0.95 -10.13
N TRP A 57 1.05 0.96 -9.23
CA TRP A 57 -0.35 0.93 -9.60
C TRP A 57 -0.78 2.26 -10.25
N THR A 58 -1.61 2.16 -11.29
CA THR A 58 -2.19 3.30 -11.98
C THR A 58 -2.84 4.27 -11.01
N GLY A 59 -2.45 5.54 -11.08
CA GLY A 59 -2.99 6.61 -10.24
C GLY A 59 -2.47 6.62 -8.80
N VAL A 60 -1.63 5.68 -8.37
CA VAL A 60 -1.06 5.65 -7.01
C VAL A 60 0.27 6.39 -6.99
N THR A 61 0.44 7.29 -6.02
CA THR A 61 1.74 7.95 -5.74
C THR A 61 2.17 7.68 -4.32
N CYS A 62 3.34 7.07 -4.17
CA CYS A 62 3.93 6.81 -2.86
C CYS A 62 4.90 7.89 -2.40
N GLY A 63 4.97 8.09 -1.09
CA GLY A 63 5.97 8.94 -0.46
C GLY A 63 7.36 8.31 -0.49
N ARG A 64 8.40 9.12 -0.68
CA ARG A 64 9.80 8.65 -0.80
C ARG A 64 10.37 8.00 0.45
N LYS A 65 9.92 8.42 1.64
CA LYS A 65 10.52 8.04 2.93
C LYS A 65 9.97 6.74 3.52
N HIS A 66 8.66 6.50 3.38
CA HIS A 66 7.97 5.39 4.04
C HIS A 66 7.18 4.49 3.07
N LYS A 67 7.28 4.69 1.75
CA LYS A 67 6.54 3.93 0.72
C LYS A 67 5.00 3.88 0.89
N ARG A 68 4.45 4.72 1.78
CA ARG A 68 3.00 4.94 1.94
C ARG A 68 2.39 5.58 0.72
N VAL A 69 1.13 5.26 0.45
CA VAL A 69 0.32 6.04 -0.49
C VAL A 69 0.13 7.44 0.06
N THR A 70 0.47 8.44 -0.74
CA THR A 70 0.34 9.87 -0.38
C THR A 70 -0.62 10.62 -1.29
N ARG A 71 -0.94 10.06 -2.45
CA ARG A 71 -1.92 10.61 -3.39
C ARG A 71 -2.51 9.50 -4.25
N LEU A 72 -3.82 9.61 -4.52
CA LEU A 72 -4.54 8.89 -5.55
C LEU A 72 -4.97 9.88 -6.64
N ASN A 73 -4.61 9.61 -7.89
CA ASN A 73 -5.08 10.34 -9.06
C ASN A 73 -6.05 9.46 -9.84
N LEU A 74 -7.34 9.66 -9.57
CA LEU A 74 -8.44 8.93 -10.21
C LEU A 74 -9.19 9.79 -11.25
N GLY A 75 -8.70 11.00 -11.49
CA GLY A 75 -9.30 11.94 -12.45
C GLY A 75 -9.33 11.35 -13.86
N GLY A 76 -10.47 11.50 -14.54
CA GLY A 76 -10.64 11.01 -15.92
C GLY A 76 -10.88 9.50 -16.05
N LEU A 77 -10.83 8.73 -14.95
CA LEU A 77 -11.09 7.29 -14.97
C LEU A 77 -12.59 6.93 -15.00
N GLN A 78 -13.48 7.92 -14.86
CA GLN A 78 -14.94 7.77 -14.89
C GLN A 78 -15.45 6.60 -14.01
N LEU A 79 -14.87 6.50 -12.80
CA LEU A 79 -15.25 5.46 -11.84
C LEU A 79 -16.68 5.69 -11.36
N GLY A 80 -17.48 4.63 -11.34
CA GLY A 80 -18.78 4.58 -10.65
C GLY A 80 -18.68 3.67 -9.43
N GLY A 81 -19.50 3.90 -8.41
CA GLY A 81 -19.48 3.12 -7.17
C GLY A 81 -19.84 3.95 -5.93
N VAL A 82 -19.71 3.35 -4.75
CA VAL A 82 -19.91 4.00 -3.45
C VAL A 82 -18.69 3.74 -2.59
N ILE A 83 -18.03 4.81 -2.11
CA ILE A 83 -16.90 4.68 -1.19
C ILE A 83 -17.42 4.38 0.22
#